data_AF-A0A842KRA1-F1
#
_entry.id   AF-A0A842KRA1-F1
#
_cell.length_a   1.000
_cell.length_b   1.000
_cell.length_c   1.000
_cell.angle_alpha   90.00
_cell.angle_beta   90.00
_cell.angle_gamma   90.00
#
_symmetry.space_group_name_H-M   'P 1'
#
loop_
_entity.id
_entity.type
_entity.pdbx_description
1 polymer ?
#
loop_
_entity_poly.entity_id
_entity_poly.type
_entity_poly.pdbx_seq_one_letter_code
_entity_poly.pdbx_strand_id
1 'polypeptide(L)'
;MTKMRLDYYYKLIKEVEDLEIDTSTPSKLQKTLIEVKRKKRILRRLKKKVVEDIRDIEVGYLIKRIAIRREIEDYEANPSLFKRLAGKDSHTLRLKVLKKIEKDREARIKPYNEIREKINELINDIDEIIKQLSKGRI
;
A
#
# COMPACT_ATOMS: atom_id res chain seq x y z
N MET A 1 -5.23 5.90 12.80
CA MET A 1 -5.45 4.54 12.28
C MET A 1 -4.42 4.09 11.24
N THR A 2 -3.99 4.92 10.28
CA THR A 2 -3.05 4.53 9.20
C THR A 2 -1.71 3.99 9.72
N LYS A 3 -1.12 4.63 10.74
CA LYS A 3 0.15 4.20 11.36
C LYS A 3 0.08 2.76 11.91
N MET A 4 -0.99 2.43 12.63
CA MET A 4 -1.21 1.11 13.20
C MET A 4 -1.37 0.00 12.15
N ARG A 5 -1.90 0.31 10.96
CA ARG A 5 -1.97 -0.64 9.83
C ARG A 5 -0.59 -0.87 9.20
N LEU A 6 0.21 0.18 9.02
CA LEU A 6 1.56 0.06 8.46
C LEU A 6 2.46 -0.75 9.40
N ASP A 7 2.43 -0.47 10.70
CA ASP A 7 3.21 -1.21 11.71
C ASP A 7 2.83 -2.71 11.71
N TYR A 8 1.54 -3.02 11.53
CA TYR A 8 1.06 -4.40 11.40
C TYR A 8 1.64 -5.10 10.15
N TYR A 9 1.72 -4.41 9.02
CA TYR A 9 2.32 -4.97 7.81
C TYR A 9 3.83 -5.18 7.93
N TYR A 10 4.56 -4.22 8.49
CA TYR A 10 5.99 -4.39 8.74
C TYR A 10 6.28 -5.54 9.69
N LYS A 11 5.47 -5.70 10.76
CA LYS A 11 5.59 -6.84 11.66
C LYS A 11 5.44 -8.18 10.94
N LEU A 12 4.40 -8.31 10.11
CA LEU A 12 4.16 -9.55 9.36
C LEU A 12 5.21 -9.83 8.29
N ILE A 13 5.77 -8.79 7.67
CA ILE A 13 6.90 -8.92 6.74
C ILE A 13 8.10 -9.50 7.48
N LYS A 14 8.42 -8.96 8.65
CA LYS A 14 9.55 -9.43 9.47
C LYS A 14 9.41 -10.90 9.88
N GLU A 15 8.21 -11.32 10.30
CA GLU A 15 7.93 -12.74 10.61
C GLU A 15 8.17 -13.68 9.40
N VAL A 16 8.01 -13.16 8.18
CA VAL A 16 8.28 -13.91 6.97
C VAL A 16 9.77 -13.95 6.63
N GLU A 17 10.49 -12.84 6.84
CA GLU A 17 11.94 -12.72 6.61
C GLU A 17 12.77 -13.68 7.45
N ASP A 18 12.34 -13.98 8.68
CA ASP A 18 13.02 -14.93 9.59
C ASP A 18 12.77 -16.39 9.16
N LEU A 19 13.09 -16.77 7.91
CA LEU A 19 13.01 -18.15 7.42
C LEU A 19 14.34 -18.88 7.66
N GLU A 20 14.31 -19.92 8.49
CA GLU A 20 15.41 -20.87 8.60
C GLU A 20 15.21 -22.01 7.59
N ILE A 21 16.27 -22.31 6.83
CA ILE A 21 16.28 -23.41 5.87
C ILE A 21 17.07 -24.57 6.47
N ASP A 22 16.37 -25.64 6.84
CA ASP A 22 17.01 -26.89 7.27
C ASP A 22 16.61 -28.04 6.33
N THR A 23 17.60 -28.55 5.61
CA THR A 23 17.45 -29.64 4.63
C THR A 23 18.24 -30.88 5.03
N SER A 24 18.76 -30.95 6.27
CA SER A 24 19.74 -31.96 6.68
C SER A 24 19.20 -33.40 6.69
N THR A 25 17.87 -33.56 6.69
CA THR A 25 17.20 -34.86 6.53
C THR A 25 15.96 -34.72 5.63
N PRO A 26 15.46 -35.81 5.02
CA PRO A 26 14.23 -35.75 4.23
C PRO A 26 13.03 -35.18 4.99
N SER A 27 12.91 -35.49 6.29
CA SER A 27 11.83 -34.95 7.14
C SER A 27 11.99 -33.44 7.36
N LYS A 28 13.22 -32.96 7.59
CA LYS A 28 13.51 -31.52 7.74
C LYS A 28 13.26 -30.76 6.44
N LEU A 29 13.71 -31.30 5.30
CA LEU A 29 13.40 -30.77 3.97
C LEU A 29 11.88 -30.61 3.75
N GLN A 30 11.11 -31.65 4.08
CA GLN A 30 9.65 -31.60 3.93
C GLN A 30 9.01 -30.54 4.84
N LYS A 31 9.47 -30.42 6.09
CA LYS A 31 9.02 -29.36 7.02
C LYS A 31 9.34 -27.96 6.47
N THR A 32 10.56 -27.74 6.01
CA THR A 32 11.01 -26.49 5.39
C THR A 32 10.14 -26.14 4.17
N LEU A 33 9.87 -27.09 3.27
CA LEU A 33 8.98 -26.88 2.13
C LEU A 33 7.54 -26.47 2.54
N ILE A 34 6.99 -27.08 3.59
CA ILE A 34 5.67 -26.74 4.11
C ILE A 34 5.67 -25.32 4.67
N GLU A 35 6.70 -24.95 5.42
CA GLU A 35 6.84 -23.63 6.03
C GLU A 35 6.98 -22.54 4.96
N VAL A 36 7.88 -22.72 4.00
CA VAL A 36 8.08 -21.80 2.88
C VAL A 36 6.77 -21.57 2.10
N LYS A 37 6.02 -22.65 1.82
CA LYS A 37 4.69 -22.54 1.19
C LYS A 37 3.67 -21.83 2.08
N ARG A 38 3.72 -22.00 3.40
CA ARG A 38 2.86 -21.28 4.36
C ARG A 38 3.19 -19.78 4.34
N LYS A 39 4.47 -19.41 4.45
CA LYS A 39 4.92 -18.00 4.38
C LYS A 39 4.52 -17.35 3.06
N LYS A 40 4.65 -18.04 1.92
CA LYS A 40 4.13 -17.57 0.62
C LYS A 40 2.64 -17.24 0.64
N ARG A 41 1.82 -18.10 1.26
CA ARG A 41 0.37 -17.87 1.38
C ARG A 41 0.07 -16.64 2.24
N ILE A 42 0.84 -16.40 3.30
CA ILE A 42 0.72 -15.21 4.15
C ILE A 42 1.03 -13.95 3.33
N LEU A 43 2.17 -13.91 2.62
CA LEU A 43 2.54 -12.79 1.76
C LEU A 43 1.49 -12.48 0.69
N ARG A 44 0.91 -13.51 0.05
CA ARG A 44 -0.17 -13.32 -0.93
C ARG A 44 -1.42 -12.70 -0.32
N ARG A 45 -1.79 -13.08 0.90
CA ARG A 45 -2.91 -12.45 1.63
C ARG A 45 -2.57 -11.02 2.01
N LEU A 46 -1.34 -10.77 2.45
CA LEU A 46 -0.85 -9.44 2.81
C LEU A 46 -0.90 -8.49 1.60
N LYS A 47 -0.41 -8.94 0.44
CA LYS A 47 -0.46 -8.21 -0.82
C LYS A 47 -1.88 -7.75 -1.17
N LYS A 48 -2.89 -8.63 -1.00
CA LYS A 48 -4.30 -8.28 -1.26
C LYS A 48 -4.77 -7.15 -0.35
N LYS A 49 -4.51 -7.25 0.96
CA LYS A 49 -4.89 -6.22 1.94
C LYS A 49 -4.22 -4.88 1.68
N VAL A 50 -2.93 -4.89 1.32
CA VAL A 50 -2.19 -3.66 0.95
C VAL A 50 -2.80 -3.00 -0.30
N VAL A 51 -3.21 -3.80 -1.30
CA VAL A 51 -3.89 -3.27 -2.48
C VAL A 51 -5.26 -2.69 -2.14
N GLU A 52 -6.02 -3.31 -1.25
CA GLU A 52 -7.29 -2.78 -0.74
C GLU A 52 -7.07 -1.44 -0.01
N ASP A 53 -6.08 -1.35 0.88
CA ASP A 53 -5.75 -0.10 1.57
C ASP A 53 -5.35 1.03 0.60
N ILE A 54 -4.57 0.73 -0.44
CA ILE A 54 -4.23 1.70 -1.48
C ILE A 54 -5.52 2.18 -2.18
N ARG A 55 -6.43 1.26 -2.54
CA ARG A 55 -7.71 1.62 -3.17
C ARG A 55 -8.57 2.51 -2.26
N ASP A 56 -8.63 2.23 -0.97
CA ASP A 56 -9.37 3.06 -0.01
C ASP A 56 -8.83 4.50 0.03
N ILE A 57 -7.50 4.66 -0.04
CA ILE A 57 -6.86 5.99 -0.10
C ILE A 57 -7.22 6.70 -1.41
N GLU A 58 -7.19 5.99 -2.55
CA GLU A 58 -7.58 6.52 -3.85
C GLU A 58 -9.03 6.97 -3.89
N VAL A 59 -9.96 6.12 -3.41
CA VAL A 59 -11.39 6.45 -3.33
C VAL A 59 -11.58 7.70 -2.46
N GLY A 60 -10.93 7.76 -1.30
CA GLY A 60 -10.99 8.93 -0.43
C GLY A 60 -10.45 10.21 -1.09
N TYR A 61 -9.39 10.10 -1.90
CA TYR A 61 -8.88 11.21 -2.70
C TYR A 61 -9.89 11.67 -3.76
N LEU A 62 -10.49 10.75 -4.51
CA LEU A 62 -11.47 11.07 -5.54
C LEU A 62 -12.70 11.77 -4.96
N ILE A 63 -13.22 11.28 -3.83
CA ILE A 63 -14.35 11.92 -3.13
C ILE A 63 -14.00 13.36 -2.74
N LYS A 64 -12.82 13.59 -2.13
CA LYS A 64 -12.36 14.94 -1.78
C LYS A 64 -12.21 15.84 -2.99
N ARG A 65 -11.66 15.30 -4.08
CA ARG A 65 -11.47 16.04 -5.34
C ARG A 65 -12.79 16.47 -5.95
N ILE A 66 -13.81 15.62 -5.91
CA ILE A 66 -15.18 15.94 -6.38
C ILE A 66 -15.80 17.02 -5.50
N ALA A 67 -15.69 16.90 -4.17
CA ALA A 67 -16.23 17.89 -3.24
C ALA A 67 -15.62 19.28 -3.45
N ILE A 68 -14.29 19.36 -3.55
CA ILE A 68 -13.57 20.62 -3.84
C ILE A 68 -14.01 21.22 -5.18
N ARG A 69 -14.23 20.39 -6.21
CA ARG A 69 -14.71 20.87 -7.50
C ARG A 69 -16.09 21.52 -7.35
N ARG A 70 -17.01 20.88 -6.65
CA ARG A 70 -18.36 21.41 -6.40
C ARG A 70 -18.31 22.71 -5.60
N GLU A 71 -17.51 22.78 -4.53
CA GLU A 71 -17.34 24.01 -3.74
C GLU A 71 -16.84 25.19 -4.60
N ILE A 72 -15.97 24.91 -5.58
CA ILE A 72 -15.48 25.94 -6.51
C ILE A 72 -16.57 26.33 -7.52
N GLU A 73 -17.31 25.38 -8.06
CA GLU A 73 -18.44 25.64 -8.97
C GLU A 73 -19.50 26.52 -8.27
N ASP A 74 -19.83 26.21 -7.01
CA ASP A 74 -20.75 26.99 -6.19
C ASP A 74 -20.22 28.41 -5.91
N TYR A 75 -18.90 28.55 -5.67
CA TYR A 75 -18.24 29.84 -5.51
C TYR A 75 -18.30 30.68 -6.80
N GLU A 76 -18.01 30.08 -7.95
CA GLU A 76 -18.04 30.77 -9.25
C GLU A 76 -19.46 31.20 -9.63
N ALA A 77 -20.48 30.40 -9.27
CA ALA A 77 -21.88 30.74 -9.49
C ALA A 77 -22.39 31.86 -8.56
N ASN A 78 -21.97 31.88 -7.28
CA ASN A 78 -22.41 32.87 -6.30
C ASN A 78 -21.27 33.35 -5.37
N PRO A 79 -20.37 34.24 -5.85
CA PRO A 79 -19.20 34.67 -5.07
C PRO A 79 -19.53 35.38 -3.75
N SER A 80 -20.68 36.07 -3.69
CA SER A 80 -21.14 36.85 -2.54
C SER A 80 -21.51 36.01 -1.31
N LEU A 81 -21.87 34.73 -1.50
CA LEU A 81 -22.19 33.80 -0.42
C LEU A 81 -20.93 33.29 0.29
N PHE A 82 -19.76 33.41 -0.33
CA PHE A 82 -18.50 32.83 0.14
C PHE A 82 -17.49 33.92 0.52
N LYS A 83 -17.84 34.71 1.55
CA LYS A 83 -17.01 35.83 2.07
C LYS A 83 -15.56 35.44 2.42
N ARG A 84 -15.27 34.17 2.76
CA ARG A 84 -13.89 33.68 3.05
C ARG A 84 -12.99 33.60 1.81
N LEU A 85 -13.56 33.57 0.61
CA LEU A 85 -12.85 33.40 -0.66
C LEU A 85 -12.85 34.67 -1.52
N ALA A 86 -13.63 35.68 -1.13
CA ALA A 86 -13.69 36.98 -1.79
C ALA A 86 -12.30 37.64 -1.94
N GLY A 87 -11.99 38.12 -3.14
CA GLY A 87 -10.73 38.82 -3.44
C GLY A 87 -9.54 37.92 -3.80
N LYS A 88 -9.71 36.59 -3.84
CA LYS A 88 -8.69 35.66 -4.34
C LYS A 88 -9.08 35.14 -5.72
N ASP A 89 -8.11 35.07 -6.63
CA ASP A 89 -8.28 34.43 -7.93
C ASP A 89 -8.70 32.95 -7.76
N SER A 90 -9.88 32.60 -8.30
CA SER A 90 -10.48 31.26 -8.16
C SER A 90 -9.56 30.19 -8.72
N HIS A 91 -8.82 30.51 -9.79
CA HIS A 91 -7.89 29.61 -10.45
C HIS A 91 -6.70 29.26 -9.55
N THR A 92 -6.09 30.27 -8.93
CA THR A 92 -4.96 30.08 -8.00
C THR A 92 -5.38 29.32 -6.74
N LEU A 93 -6.57 29.59 -6.19
CA LEU A 93 -7.13 28.84 -5.06
C LEU A 93 -7.36 27.37 -5.42
N ARG A 94 -7.98 27.12 -6.58
CA ARG A 94 -8.22 25.78 -7.13
C ARG A 94 -6.92 24.97 -7.24
N LEU A 95 -5.89 25.56 -7.85
CA LEU A 95 -4.60 24.90 -8.00
C LEU A 95 -3.94 24.59 -6.65
N LYS A 96 -4.00 25.50 -5.68
CA LYS A 96 -3.40 25.28 -4.35
C LYS A 96 -4.10 24.16 -3.59
N VAL A 97 -5.43 24.14 -3.56
CA VAL A 97 -6.21 23.14 -2.84
C VAL A 97 -6.07 21.76 -3.49
N LEU A 98 -6.15 21.69 -4.83
CA LEU A 98 -5.96 20.44 -5.57
C LEU A 98 -4.54 19.86 -5.38
N LYS A 99 -3.50 20.70 -5.49
CA LYS A 99 -2.11 20.26 -5.23
C LYS A 99 -1.93 19.74 -3.81
N LYS A 100 -2.61 20.33 -2.82
CA LYS A 100 -2.52 19.88 -1.42
C LYS A 100 -3.08 18.47 -1.26
N ILE A 101 -4.29 18.21 -1.76
CA ILE A 101 -4.90 16.87 -1.64
C ILE A 101 -4.16 15.80 -2.45
N GLU A 102 -3.52 16.19 -3.54
CA GLU A 102 -2.68 15.31 -4.37
C GLU A 102 -1.39 14.92 -3.63
N LYS A 103 -0.69 15.90 -3.03
CA LYS A 103 0.46 15.62 -2.16
C LYS A 103 0.08 14.75 -0.95
N ASP A 104 -1.07 15.02 -0.33
CA ASP A 104 -1.56 14.21 0.79
C ASP A 104 -1.86 12.76 0.37
N ARG A 105 -2.43 12.56 -0.83
CA ARG A 105 -2.62 11.22 -1.41
C ARG A 105 -1.28 10.52 -1.60
N GLU A 106 -0.33 11.16 -2.27
CA GLU A 106 0.99 10.57 -2.55
C GLU A 106 1.72 10.18 -1.27
N ALA A 107 1.77 11.09 -0.29
CA ALA A 107 2.40 10.84 1.00
C ALA A 107 1.76 9.65 1.74
N ARG A 108 0.45 9.45 1.59
CA ARG A 108 -0.26 8.33 2.20
C ARG A 108 -0.06 7.02 1.45
N ILE A 109 0.01 7.03 0.12
CA ILE A 109 0.14 5.82 -0.71
C ILE A 109 1.58 5.29 -0.71
N LYS A 110 2.58 6.18 -0.71
CA LYS A 110 4.00 5.83 -0.78
C LYS A 110 4.42 4.65 0.12
N PRO A 111 4.17 4.67 1.45
CA PRO A 111 4.59 3.57 2.32
C PRO A 111 3.89 2.23 1.99
N TYR A 112 2.65 2.25 1.49
CA TYR A 112 1.97 1.03 1.06
C TYR A 112 2.56 0.47 -0.23
N ASN A 113 3.03 1.33 -1.15
CA ASN A 113 3.74 0.89 -2.35
C ASN A 113 5.08 0.24 -1.98
N GLU A 114 5.84 0.82 -1.06
CA GLU A 114 7.10 0.24 -0.55
C GLU A 114 6.86 -1.15 0.07
N ILE A 115 5.82 -1.27 0.91
CA ILE A 115 5.40 -2.57 1.49
C ILE A 115 5.02 -3.56 0.38
N ARG A 116 4.28 -3.12 -0.65
CA ARG A 116 3.86 -3.97 -1.76
C ARG A 116 5.05 -4.48 -2.56
N GLU A 117 6.04 -3.63 -2.81
CA GLU A 117 7.29 -3.98 -3.48
C GLU A 117 8.06 -5.03 -2.67
N LYS A 118 8.27 -4.77 -1.38
CA LYS A 118 8.91 -5.72 -0.47
C LYS A 118 8.21 -7.08 -0.41
N ILE A 119 6.88 -7.10 -0.40
CA ILE A 119 6.11 -8.35 -0.47
C ILE A 119 6.36 -9.09 -1.79
N ASN A 120 6.49 -8.38 -2.91
CA ASN A 120 6.78 -9.02 -4.20
C ASN A 120 8.17 -9.65 -4.23
N GLU A 121 9.18 -8.92 -3.71
CA GLU A 121 10.54 -9.44 -3.55
C GLU A 121 10.54 -10.74 -2.75
N LEU A 122 9.93 -10.75 -1.56
CA LEU A 122 9.87 -11.93 -0.71
C LEU A 122 9.12 -13.11 -1.36
N ILE A 123 8.09 -12.84 -2.15
CA ILE A 123 7.40 -13.89 -2.91
C ILE A 123 8.34 -14.50 -3.96
N ASN A 124 9.12 -13.68 -4.66
CA ASN A 124 10.07 -14.13 -5.67
C ASN A 124 11.20 -14.94 -5.03
N ASP A 125 11.75 -14.48 -3.90
CA ASP A 125 12.79 -15.19 -3.15
C ASP A 125 12.29 -16.58 -2.70
N ILE A 126 11.07 -16.63 -2.16
CA ILE A 126 10.43 -17.89 -1.80
C ILE A 126 10.23 -18.81 -3.02
N ASP A 127 9.86 -18.25 -4.17
CA ASP A 127 9.70 -19.03 -5.39
C ASP A 127 11.01 -19.65 -5.88
N GLU A 128 12.11 -18.92 -5.76
CA GLU A 128 13.44 -19.45 -6.08
C GLU A 128 13.87 -20.51 -5.05
N ILE A 129 13.64 -20.30 -3.76
CA ILE A 129 13.90 -21.31 -2.71
C ILE A 129 13.13 -22.60 -2.99
N ILE A 130 11.82 -22.52 -3.29
CA ILE A 130 11.00 -23.69 -3.61
C ILE A 130 11.58 -24.44 -4.82
N LYS A 131 11.99 -23.71 -5.85
CA LYS A 131 12.58 -24.28 -7.06
C LYS A 131 13.93 -24.95 -6.79
N GLN A 132 14.79 -24.37 -5.95
CA GLN A 132 16.06 -24.96 -5.54
C GLN A 132 15.84 -26.25 -4.74
N LEU A 133 14.96 -26.21 -3.73
CA LEU A 133 14.60 -27.37 -2.90
C LEU A 133 13.97 -28.50 -3.73
N SER A 134 13.15 -28.16 -4.74
CA SER A 134 12.47 -29.16 -5.58
C SER A 134 13.39 -29.81 -6.62
N LYS A 135 14.53 -29.17 -6.95
CA LYS A 135 15.52 -29.69 -7.91
C LYS A 135 16.69 -30.42 -7.24
N GLY A 136 16.70 -30.52 -5.91
CA GLY A 136 17.83 -31.08 -5.15
C GLY A 136 19.13 -30.27 -5.31
N ARG A 137 19.03 -28.96 -5.59
CA ARG A 137 20.20 -28.07 -5.81
C ARG A 137 20.44 -27.16 -4.60
N ILE A 138 20.57 -27.76 -3.41
CA ILE A 138 20.99 -27.07 -2.18
C ILE A 138 21.95 -27.98 -1.44
#